data_AF-A0A075JR13-F1
#
_entry.id   AF-A0A075JR13-F1
#
_cell.length_a   1.000
_cell.length_b   1.000
_cell.length_c   1.000
_cell.angle_alpha   90.00
_cell.angle_beta   90.00
_cell.angle_gamma   90.00
#
_symmetry.space_group_name_H-M   'P 1'
#
loop_
_entity.id
_entity.type
_entity.pdbx_description
1 polymer ?
#
loop_
_entity_poly.entity_id
_entity_poly.type
_entity_poly.pdbx_seq_one_letter_code
_entity_poly.pdbx_strand_id
1 'polypeptide(L)'
;MKIITVTGYKPMELSIFKENDQRIEFIKAAIEKRLIGFIEEGLEWVIISGQMGVELWAAEVVMDLKERYNINLGIFPPFENQENRWPEHLQEKYQELTLVADFYKPIYQGDYKGAFQFKAKNMWLADKSDGCLLLMDDEFPGSNRFFHQAAKEVKKDYPIYVITPADLDDVVEELRMQNPDYWSG
;
A
#
# COMPACT_ATOMS: atom_id res chain seq x y z
N MET A 1 16.10 -7.75 -3.26
CA MET A 1 14.68 -8.12 -3.15
C MET A 1 13.98 -7.65 -4.42
N LYS A 2 13.26 -8.48 -5.18
CA LYS A 2 12.71 -8.06 -6.49
C LYS A 2 11.24 -7.66 -6.45
N ILE A 3 10.45 -8.33 -5.61
CA ILE A 3 9.00 -8.07 -5.49
C ILE A 3 8.68 -7.74 -4.04
N ILE A 4 8.02 -6.61 -3.77
CA ILE A 4 7.55 -6.26 -2.42
C ILE A 4 6.04 -6.09 -2.40
N THR A 5 5.39 -6.60 -1.36
CA THR A 5 3.98 -6.26 -1.10
C THR A 5 3.92 -4.99 -0.25
N VAL A 6 3.11 -4.00 -0.64
CA VAL A 6 2.79 -2.85 0.22
C VAL A 6 1.36 -2.99 0.73
N THR A 7 1.15 -2.83 2.03
CA THR A 7 -0.18 -2.82 2.64
C THR A 7 -0.20 -1.97 3.91
N GLY A 8 -1.38 -1.71 4.45
CA GLY A 8 -1.51 -0.89 5.64
C GLY A 8 -2.96 -0.47 5.88
N TYR A 9 -3.12 0.49 6.79
CA TYR A 9 -4.43 0.91 7.24
C TYR A 9 -5.37 1.40 6.13
N LYS A 10 -6.66 1.12 6.33
CA LYS A 10 -7.73 1.79 5.61
C LYS A 10 -7.90 3.23 6.09
N PRO A 11 -8.49 4.14 5.29
CA PRO A 11 -8.66 5.54 5.68
C PRO A 11 -9.38 5.70 7.02
N MET A 12 -10.41 4.88 7.26
CA MET A 12 -11.20 4.88 8.50
C MET A 12 -10.38 4.51 9.75
N GLU A 13 -9.37 3.64 9.60
CA GLU A 13 -8.48 3.24 10.71
C GLU A 13 -7.51 4.38 11.07
N LEU A 14 -7.21 5.28 10.12
CA LEU A 14 -6.41 6.48 10.33
C LEU A 14 -7.26 7.74 10.61
N SER A 15 -8.58 7.59 10.70
CA SER A 15 -9.52 8.71 10.77
C SER A 15 -9.31 9.75 9.63
N ILE A 16 -8.96 9.29 8.44
CA ILE A 16 -8.82 10.07 7.21
C ILE A 16 -10.07 9.83 6.37
N PHE A 17 -10.82 10.90 6.09
CA PHE A 17 -12.10 10.81 5.35
C PHE A 17 -12.14 11.69 4.10
N LYS A 18 -11.13 12.54 3.90
CA LYS A 18 -11.02 13.45 2.76
C LYS A 18 -9.75 13.15 1.98
N GLU A 19 -9.80 13.27 0.67
CA GLU A 19 -8.65 13.02 -0.20
C GLU A 19 -7.57 14.09 -0.10
N ASN A 20 -7.93 15.32 0.28
CA ASN A 20 -7.00 16.42 0.50
C ASN A 20 -6.50 16.50 1.96
N ASP A 21 -6.65 15.42 2.73
CA ASP A 21 -6.09 15.36 4.07
C ASP A 21 -4.57 15.30 3.97
N GLN A 22 -3.91 16.30 4.57
CA GLN A 22 -2.46 16.46 4.52
C GLN A 22 -1.69 15.26 5.06
N ARG A 23 -2.30 14.45 5.95
CA ARG A 23 -1.68 13.22 6.44
C ARG A 23 -1.42 12.20 5.32
N ILE A 24 -2.18 12.27 4.23
CA ILE A 24 -1.95 11.45 3.04
C ILE A 24 -0.60 11.82 2.40
N GLU A 25 -0.24 13.09 2.34
CA GLU A 25 1.05 13.55 1.80
C GLU A 25 2.22 12.97 2.60
N PHE A 26 2.12 12.99 3.94
CA PHE A 26 3.14 12.40 4.81
C PHE A 26 3.28 10.89 4.63
N ILE A 27 2.14 10.19 4.54
CA ILE A 27 2.13 8.75 4.31
C ILE A 27 2.77 8.42 2.94
N LYS A 28 2.41 9.17 1.90
CA LYS A 28 3.01 9.01 0.57
C LYS A 28 4.50 9.26 0.59
N ALA A 29 4.97 10.32 1.25
CA ALA A 29 6.39 10.63 1.38
C ALA A 29 7.16 9.53 2.12
N ALA A 30 6.59 8.98 3.20
CA ALA A 30 7.19 7.87 3.94
C ALA A 30 7.30 6.60 3.08
N ILE A 31 6.23 6.28 2.32
CA ILE A 31 6.23 5.15 1.37
C ILE A 31 7.27 5.39 0.27
N GLU A 32 7.32 6.60 -0.32
CA GLU A 32 8.27 6.96 -1.38
C GLU A 32 9.71 6.77 -0.90
N LYS A 33 10.07 7.31 0.27
CA LYS A 33 11.41 7.17 0.86
C LYS A 33 11.82 5.71 1.01
N ARG A 34 10.92 4.85 1.47
CA ARG A 34 11.19 3.40 1.62
C ARG A 34 11.31 2.70 0.27
N LEU A 35 10.41 2.99 -0.66
CA LEU A 35 10.43 2.38 -1.99
C LEU A 35 11.68 2.77 -2.77
N ILE A 36 12.14 4.03 -2.69
CA ILE A 36 13.40 4.46 -3.32
C ILE A 36 14.57 3.64 -2.79
N GLY A 37 14.71 3.50 -1.47
CA GLY A 37 15.77 2.67 -0.88
C GLY A 37 15.73 1.22 -1.38
N PHE A 38 14.53 0.63 -1.48
CA PHE A 38 14.38 -0.72 -2.03
C PHE A 38 14.71 -0.79 -3.53
N ILE A 39 14.37 0.23 -4.31
CA ILE A 39 14.70 0.32 -5.74
C ILE A 39 16.21 0.37 -5.94
N GLU A 40 16.93 1.14 -5.13
CA GLU A 40 18.40 1.20 -5.14
C GLU A 40 19.04 -0.17 -4.79
N GLU A 41 18.34 -0.98 -3.99
CA GLU A 41 18.71 -2.37 -3.67
C GLU A 41 18.17 -3.41 -4.68
N GLY A 42 17.57 -2.98 -5.79
CA GLY A 42 17.14 -3.83 -6.90
C GLY A 42 15.67 -4.27 -6.88
N LEU A 43 14.77 -3.51 -6.23
CA LEU A 43 13.32 -3.72 -6.34
C LEU A 43 12.82 -3.45 -7.76
N GLU A 44 12.01 -4.36 -8.29
CA GLU A 44 11.45 -4.31 -9.66
C GLU A 44 9.92 -4.23 -9.67
N TRP A 45 9.25 -4.73 -8.63
CA TRP A 45 7.79 -4.78 -8.55
C TRP A 45 7.27 -4.41 -7.16
N VAL A 46 6.31 -3.50 -7.13
CA VAL A 46 5.40 -3.30 -6.00
C VAL A 46 4.08 -3.98 -6.32
N ILE A 47 3.63 -4.87 -5.44
CA ILE A 47 2.34 -5.54 -5.58
C ILE A 47 1.41 -5.18 -4.42
N ILE A 48 0.14 -4.98 -4.73
CA ILE A 48 -0.92 -4.63 -3.77
C ILE A 48 -2.19 -5.43 -4.08
N SER A 49 -3.16 -5.42 -3.17
CA SER A 49 -4.51 -5.89 -3.47
C SER A 49 -5.47 -4.81 -3.95
N GLY A 50 -5.04 -3.55 -3.91
CA GLY A 50 -5.86 -2.41 -4.32
C GLY A 50 -6.91 -2.02 -3.28
N GLN A 51 -6.68 -2.32 -2.00
CA GLN A 51 -7.58 -1.90 -0.92
C GLN A 51 -7.52 -0.38 -0.70
N MET A 52 -8.66 0.27 -0.41
CA MET A 52 -8.67 1.69 -0.05
C MET A 52 -7.71 2.03 1.10
N GLY A 53 -7.08 3.21 1.03
CA GLY A 53 -6.09 3.68 2.00
C GLY A 53 -4.67 3.48 1.51
N VAL A 54 -3.82 2.93 2.38
CA VAL A 54 -2.37 2.83 2.15
C VAL A 54 -2.01 2.13 0.84
N GLU A 55 -2.75 1.10 0.42
CA GLU A 55 -2.45 0.41 -0.84
C GLU A 55 -2.70 1.29 -2.07
N LEU A 56 -3.79 2.07 -2.11
CA LEU A 56 -4.04 3.01 -3.21
C LEU A 56 -3.04 4.18 -3.19
N TRP A 57 -2.68 4.68 -2.00
CA TRP A 57 -1.66 5.73 -1.89
C TRP A 57 -0.29 5.24 -2.33
N ALA A 58 0.06 3.99 -2.01
CA ALA A 58 1.28 3.36 -2.50
C ALA A 58 1.25 3.18 -4.02
N ALA A 59 0.11 2.84 -4.61
CA ALA A 59 -0.02 2.78 -6.07
C ALA A 59 0.28 4.13 -6.73
N GLU A 60 -0.28 5.22 -6.21
CA GLU A 60 0.02 6.57 -6.69
C GLU A 60 1.52 6.90 -6.60
N VAL A 61 2.14 6.62 -5.45
CA VAL A 61 3.59 6.82 -5.28
C VAL A 61 4.40 6.01 -6.29
N VAL A 62 4.01 4.76 -6.56
CA VAL A 62 4.67 3.94 -7.57
C VAL A 62 4.50 4.55 -8.96
N MET A 63 3.31 5.06 -9.30
CA MET A 63 3.10 5.74 -10.58
C MET A 63 4.01 6.96 -10.75
N ASP A 64 4.19 7.76 -9.69
CA ASP A 64 5.11 8.91 -9.72
C ASP A 64 6.58 8.47 -9.82
N LEU A 65 6.95 7.39 -9.14
CA LEU A 65 8.30 6.82 -9.20
C LEU A 65 8.63 6.24 -10.58
N LYS A 66 7.63 5.73 -11.33
CA LYS A 66 7.83 5.18 -12.68
C LYS A 66 8.36 6.19 -13.69
N GLU A 67 8.18 7.48 -13.45
CA GLU A 67 8.75 8.53 -14.32
C GLU A 67 10.29 8.57 -14.24
N ARG A 68 10.87 8.08 -13.13
CA ARG A 68 12.29 8.19 -12.81
C ARG A 68 12.99 6.84 -12.65
N TYR A 69 12.24 5.80 -12.31
CA TYR A 69 12.75 4.47 -11.96
C TYR A 69 12.06 3.36 -12.77
N ASN A 70 12.79 2.29 -13.05
CA ASN A 70 12.25 1.10 -13.70
C ASN A 70 11.57 0.18 -12.67
N ILE A 71 10.42 0.64 -12.15
CA ILE A 71 9.58 -0.08 -11.19
C ILE A 71 8.23 -0.39 -11.83
N ASN A 72 7.62 -1.52 -11.45
CA ASN A 72 6.31 -1.90 -11.94
C ASN A 72 5.28 -2.01 -10.81
N LEU A 73 4.02 -1.78 -11.14
CA LEU A 73 2.87 -1.91 -10.25
C LEU A 73 2.02 -3.12 -10.64
N GLY A 74 1.80 -4.03 -9.70
CA GLY A 74 0.86 -5.14 -9.82
C GLY A 74 -0.32 -5.02 -8.85
N ILE A 75 -1.55 -5.13 -9.36
CA ILE A 75 -2.78 -5.07 -8.54
C ILE A 75 -3.51 -6.42 -8.61
N PHE A 76 -3.64 -7.06 -7.44
CA PHE A 76 -4.19 -8.40 -7.28
C PHE A 76 -5.36 -8.40 -6.30
N PRO A 77 -6.54 -7.93 -6.73
CA PRO A 77 -7.69 -7.85 -5.84
C PRO A 77 -8.18 -9.25 -5.46
N PRO A 78 -8.81 -9.39 -4.28
CA PRO A 78 -9.31 -10.69 -3.81
C PRO A 78 -10.40 -11.27 -4.74
N PHE A 79 -11.15 -10.41 -5.42
CA PHE A 79 -12.24 -10.74 -6.35
C PHE A 79 -12.54 -9.55 -7.26
N GLU A 80 -13.38 -9.75 -8.28
CA GLU A 80 -13.81 -8.70 -9.20
C GLU A 80 -14.74 -7.68 -8.52
N ASN A 81 -14.70 -6.42 -8.97
CA ASN A 81 -15.57 -5.34 -8.49
C ASN A 81 -15.52 -5.12 -6.96
N GLN A 82 -14.33 -5.23 -6.34
CA GLN A 82 -14.17 -5.05 -4.89
C GLN A 82 -14.58 -3.67 -4.39
N GLU A 83 -14.54 -2.68 -5.29
CA GLU A 83 -14.81 -1.28 -5.06
C GLU A 83 -16.31 -0.93 -5.09
N ASN A 84 -17.20 -1.82 -5.53
CA ASN A 84 -18.63 -1.56 -5.74
C ASN A 84 -19.39 -0.94 -4.55
N ARG A 85 -18.84 -1.04 -3.33
CA ARG A 85 -19.44 -0.49 -2.10
C ARG A 85 -18.68 0.72 -1.54
N TRP A 86 -17.69 1.24 -2.25
CA TRP A 86 -16.91 2.40 -1.84
C TRP A 86 -17.61 3.68 -2.30
N PRO A 87 -17.24 4.85 -1.74
CA PRO A 87 -17.60 6.14 -2.33
C PRO A 87 -17.16 6.25 -3.79
N GLU A 88 -17.94 6.94 -4.63
CA GLU A 88 -17.74 7.08 -6.08
C GLU A 88 -16.32 7.53 -6.45
N HIS A 89 -15.79 8.56 -5.79
CA HIS A 89 -14.43 9.04 -6.01
C HIS A 89 -13.35 7.96 -5.80
N LEU A 90 -13.52 7.07 -4.82
CA LEU A 90 -12.58 5.96 -4.62
C LEU A 90 -12.77 4.84 -5.64
N GLN A 91 -13.98 4.66 -6.18
CA GLN A 91 -14.21 3.72 -7.27
C GLN A 91 -13.52 4.21 -8.54
N GLU A 92 -13.70 5.48 -8.90
CA GLU A 92 -13.05 6.11 -10.04
C GLU A 92 -11.53 5.98 -9.93
N LYS A 93 -10.95 6.38 -8.79
CA LYS A 93 -9.52 6.27 -8.53
C LYS A 93 -8.98 4.84 -8.63
N TYR A 94 -9.70 3.87 -8.07
CA TYR A 94 -9.33 2.46 -8.18
C TYR A 94 -9.36 1.98 -9.63
N GLN A 95 -10.41 2.33 -10.37
CA GLN A 95 -10.55 1.97 -11.78
C GLN A 95 -9.43 2.57 -12.62
N GLU A 96 -9.11 3.86 -12.44
CA GLU A 96 -7.98 4.52 -13.09
C GLU A 96 -6.66 3.79 -12.82
N LEU A 97 -6.36 3.50 -11.54
CA LEU A 97 -5.14 2.78 -11.15
C LEU A 97 -5.07 1.38 -11.78
N THR A 98 -6.17 0.64 -11.83
CA THR A 98 -6.19 -0.70 -12.45
C THR A 98 -6.03 -0.68 -13.96
N LEU A 99 -6.42 0.41 -14.64
CA LEU A 99 -6.20 0.59 -16.08
C LEU A 99 -4.73 0.88 -16.43
N VAL A 100 -4.01 1.58 -15.54
CA VAL A 100 -2.62 2.01 -15.79
C VAL A 100 -1.56 1.13 -15.12
N ALA A 101 -1.97 0.20 -14.23
CA ALA A 101 -1.06 -0.77 -13.62
C ALA A 101 -0.43 -1.69 -14.69
N ASP A 102 0.83 -2.06 -14.49
CA ASP A 102 1.55 -2.96 -15.42
C ASP A 102 0.95 -4.36 -15.42
N PHE A 103 0.32 -4.76 -14.31
CA PHE A 103 -0.41 -6.01 -14.22
C PHE A 103 -1.63 -5.89 -13.31
N TYR A 104 -2.79 -6.30 -13.80
CA TYR A 104 -4.02 -6.41 -13.02
C TYR A 104 -4.60 -7.81 -13.16
N LYS A 105 -4.85 -8.49 -12.03
CA LYS A 105 -5.52 -9.80 -12.04
C LYS A 105 -6.20 -10.13 -10.72
N PRO A 106 -7.55 -10.22 -10.70
CA PRO A 106 -8.27 -10.77 -9.56
C PRO A 106 -7.88 -12.21 -9.23
N ILE A 107 -7.76 -12.52 -7.94
CA ILE A 107 -7.41 -13.85 -7.44
C ILE A 107 -8.58 -14.82 -7.64
N TYR A 108 -9.81 -14.35 -7.44
CA TYR A 108 -11.03 -15.08 -7.76
C TYR A 108 -11.83 -14.35 -8.85
N GLN A 109 -12.43 -15.11 -9.76
CA GLN A 109 -13.39 -14.60 -10.73
C GLN A 109 -14.78 -14.46 -10.11
N GLY A 110 -15.49 -13.40 -10.49
CA GLY A 110 -16.77 -12.99 -9.94
C GLY A 110 -16.66 -12.24 -8.61
N ASP A 111 -17.83 -11.88 -8.07
CA ASP A 111 -17.95 -11.02 -6.89
C ASP A 111 -17.57 -11.70 -5.56
N TYR A 112 -17.76 -10.96 -4.46
CA TYR A 112 -17.58 -11.44 -3.10
C TYR A 112 -18.46 -12.67 -2.77
N LYS A 113 -17.81 -13.73 -2.32
CA LYS A 113 -18.41 -15.01 -1.89
C LYS A 113 -18.13 -15.34 -0.43
N GLY A 114 -17.16 -14.68 0.22
CA GLY A 114 -16.89 -14.88 1.63
C GLY A 114 -15.48 -14.52 2.08
N ALA A 115 -15.25 -14.55 3.39
CA ALA A 115 -13.99 -14.16 4.02
C ALA A 115 -12.77 -14.96 3.54
N PHE A 116 -12.98 -16.16 2.99
CA PHE A 116 -11.91 -16.99 2.42
C PHE A 116 -11.17 -16.28 1.28
N GLN A 117 -11.82 -15.40 0.51
CA GLN A 117 -11.17 -14.65 -0.57
C GLN A 117 -10.12 -13.67 -0.03
N PHE A 118 -10.41 -12.98 1.09
CA PHE A 118 -9.44 -12.10 1.74
C PHE A 118 -8.26 -12.88 2.34
N LYS A 119 -8.51 -14.05 2.93
CA LYS A 119 -7.45 -14.92 3.46
C LYS A 119 -6.54 -15.40 2.33
N ALA A 120 -7.13 -15.90 1.24
CA ALA A 120 -6.39 -16.34 0.06
C ALA A 120 -5.55 -15.21 -0.55
N LYS A 121 -6.11 -14.00 -0.62
CA LYS A 121 -5.40 -12.79 -1.05
C LYS A 121 -4.18 -12.47 -0.20
N ASN A 122 -4.31 -12.49 1.13
CA ASN A 122 -3.17 -12.25 2.02
C ASN A 122 -2.07 -13.31 1.82
N MET A 123 -2.44 -14.60 1.78
CA MET A 123 -1.47 -15.69 1.58
C MET A 123 -0.80 -15.61 0.21
N TRP A 124 -1.55 -15.25 -0.84
CA TRP A 124 -1.02 -15.14 -2.19
C TRP A 124 0.00 -14.00 -2.31
N LEU A 125 -0.30 -12.81 -1.78
CA LEU A 125 0.62 -11.69 -1.78
C LEU A 125 1.92 -12.01 -1.02
N ALA A 126 1.80 -12.62 0.17
CA ALA A 126 2.95 -13.03 0.97
C ALA A 126 3.79 -14.14 0.30
N ASP A 127 3.16 -15.09 -0.42
CA ASP A 127 3.86 -16.12 -1.19
C ASP A 127 4.65 -15.52 -2.37
N LYS A 128 4.03 -14.56 -3.08
CA LYS A 128 4.53 -14.01 -4.35
C LYS A 128 5.52 -12.87 -4.22
N SER A 129 5.59 -12.23 -3.06
CA SER A 129 6.59 -11.20 -2.78
C SER A 129 7.79 -11.78 -2.03
N ASP A 130 8.91 -11.08 -2.10
CA ASP A 130 10.14 -11.40 -1.39
C ASP A 130 10.18 -10.74 0.00
N GLY A 131 9.23 -9.84 0.30
CA GLY A 131 9.06 -9.14 1.57
C GLY A 131 7.84 -8.24 1.53
N CYS A 132 7.54 -7.56 2.63
CA CYS A 132 6.49 -6.55 2.66
C CYS A 132 6.87 -5.26 3.37
N LEU A 133 6.20 -4.19 2.98
CA LEU A 133 6.16 -2.90 3.67
C LEU A 133 4.75 -2.69 4.23
N LEU A 134 4.64 -2.57 5.55
CA LEU A 134 3.40 -2.38 6.28
C LEU A 134 3.38 -1.02 6.96
N LEU A 135 2.37 -0.21 6.69
CA LEU A 135 2.05 0.91 7.57
C LEU A 135 1.13 0.39 8.68
N MET A 136 1.70 0.22 9.88
CA MET A 136 1.04 -0.42 11.02
C MET A 136 1.66 0.02 12.34
N ASP A 137 0.81 0.10 13.36
CA ASP A 137 1.13 0.22 14.77
C ASP A 137 0.86 -1.14 15.46
N ASP A 138 1.82 -1.65 16.20
CA ASP A 138 1.71 -2.91 16.95
C ASP A 138 0.66 -2.85 18.07
N GLU A 139 0.43 -1.66 18.65
CA GLU A 139 -0.61 -1.46 19.68
C GLU A 139 -2.02 -1.47 19.08
N PHE A 140 -2.16 -0.95 17.86
CA PHE A 140 -3.44 -0.81 17.16
C PHE A 140 -3.40 -1.43 15.75
N PRO A 141 -3.16 -2.75 15.60
CA PRO A 141 -2.83 -3.35 14.30
C PRO A 141 -4.04 -3.46 13.35
N GLY A 142 -5.25 -3.18 13.82
CA GLY A 142 -6.46 -3.10 12.99
C GLY A 142 -6.65 -4.32 12.08
N SER A 143 -6.96 -4.07 10.82
CA SER A 143 -7.12 -5.07 9.77
C SER A 143 -5.78 -5.60 9.23
N ASN A 144 -4.68 -4.88 9.44
CA ASN A 144 -3.34 -5.26 9.00
C ASN A 144 -2.82 -6.52 9.69
N ARG A 145 -3.31 -6.82 10.91
CA ARG A 145 -2.97 -8.04 11.65
C ARG A 145 -3.12 -9.32 10.82
N PHE A 146 -4.11 -9.37 9.93
CA PHE A 146 -4.38 -10.56 9.11
C PHE A 146 -3.31 -10.77 8.03
N PHE A 147 -2.81 -9.68 7.43
CA PHE A 147 -1.70 -9.80 6.49
C PHE A 147 -0.38 -10.01 7.22
N HIS A 148 -0.14 -9.30 8.32
CA HIS A 148 1.05 -9.47 9.15
C HIS A 148 1.21 -10.91 9.64
N GLN A 149 0.12 -11.56 10.07
CA GLN A 149 0.13 -12.98 10.40
C GLN A 149 0.49 -13.86 9.19
N ALA A 150 -0.13 -13.61 8.02
CA ALA A 150 0.17 -14.37 6.82
C ALA A 150 1.63 -14.25 6.40
N ALA A 151 2.21 -13.04 6.52
CA ALA A 151 3.64 -12.77 6.27
C ALA A 151 4.55 -13.57 7.23
N LYS A 152 4.20 -13.66 8.52
CA LYS A 152 4.96 -14.45 9.51
C LYS A 152 4.90 -15.96 9.28
N GLU A 153 3.85 -16.46 8.61
CA GLU A 153 3.67 -17.89 8.32
C GLU A 153 4.43 -18.32 7.04
N VAL A 154 5.04 -17.38 6.32
CA VAL A 154 5.87 -17.67 5.14
C VAL A 154 7.11 -18.47 5.56
N LYS A 155 7.38 -19.60 4.88
CA LYS A 155 8.46 -20.54 5.24
C LYS A 155 9.84 -20.13 4.75
N LYS A 156 9.94 -19.09 3.93
CA LYS A 156 11.21 -18.48 3.48
C LYS A 156 11.57 -17.32 4.38
N ASP A 157 12.84 -16.91 4.36
CA ASP A 157 13.25 -15.65 4.95
C ASP A 157 12.48 -14.52 4.28
N TYR A 158 11.56 -13.90 5.02
CA TYR A 158 10.58 -12.95 4.51
C TYR A 158 10.62 -11.69 5.37
N PRO A 159 11.40 -10.67 4.97
CA PRO A 159 11.49 -9.44 5.73
C PRO A 159 10.14 -8.71 5.78
N ILE A 160 9.78 -8.31 7.00
CA ILE A 160 8.60 -7.50 7.30
C ILE A 160 9.11 -6.11 7.71
N TYR A 161 9.00 -5.17 6.78
CA TYR A 161 9.32 -3.77 7.01
C TYR A 161 8.08 -3.05 7.51
N VAL A 162 8.22 -2.26 8.56
CA VAL A 162 7.12 -1.48 9.12
C VAL A 162 7.42 0.02 8.98
N ILE A 163 6.38 0.79 8.66
CA ILE A 163 6.29 2.23 8.85
C ILE A 163 5.36 2.43 10.04
N THR A 164 5.93 2.84 11.15
CA THR A 164 5.24 3.12 12.41
C THR A 164 4.73 4.56 12.45
N PRO A 165 3.83 4.91 13.39
CA PRO A 165 3.46 6.30 13.61
C PRO A 165 4.66 7.21 13.89
N ALA A 166 5.67 6.73 14.62
CA ALA A 166 6.88 7.50 14.89
C ALA A 166 7.69 7.79 13.62
N ASP A 167 7.77 6.83 12.69
CA ASP A 167 8.41 7.06 11.38
C ASP A 167 7.66 8.13 10.56
N LEU A 168 6.33 8.23 10.71
CA LEU A 168 5.55 9.28 10.07
C LEU A 168 5.84 10.65 10.68
N ASP A 169 5.95 10.74 12.01
CA ASP A 169 6.30 11.99 12.70
C ASP A 169 7.69 12.51 12.26
N ASP A 170 8.67 11.61 12.10
CA ASP A 170 9.99 11.98 11.59
C ASP A 170 9.92 12.54 10.16
N VAL A 171 9.11 11.93 9.28
CA VAL A 171 8.89 12.42 7.90
C VAL A 171 8.18 13.79 7.90
N VAL A 172 7.24 14.01 8.81
CA VAL A 172 6.57 15.31 8.97
C VAL A 172 7.58 16.41 9.30
N GLU A 173 8.48 16.15 10.26
CA GLU A 173 9.49 17.11 10.67
C GLU A 173 10.52 17.37 9.55
N GLU A 174 10.95 16.34 8.82
CA GLU A 174 11.81 16.49 7.65
C GLU A 174 11.18 17.40 6.58
N LEU A 175 9.89 17.19 6.26
CA LEU A 175 9.18 17.99 5.26
C LEU A 175 8.95 19.44 5.72
N ARG A 176 8.72 19.64 7.03
CA ARG A 176 8.64 20.99 7.62
C ARG A 176 9.95 21.76 7.51
N MET A 177 11.07 21.09 7.76
CA MET A 177 12.39 21.73 7.63
C MET A 177 12.74 22.07 6.18
N GLN A 178 12.30 21.25 5.21
CA GLN A 178 12.57 21.47 3.79
C GLN A 178 11.70 22.58 3.18
N ASN A 179 10.47 22.77 3.66
CA ASN A 179 9.55 23.79 3.14
C ASN A 179 8.89 24.62 4.26
N PRO A 180 9.64 25.47 4.98
CA PRO A 180 9.13 26.21 6.14
C PRO A 180 7.88 27.06 5.84
N ASP A 181 7.83 27.65 4.65
CA ASP A 181 6.78 28.59 4.23
C ASP A 181 5.44 27.90 3.89
N TYR A 182 5.46 26.59 3.56
CA TYR A 182 4.25 25.81 3.24
C TYR A 182 3.39 25.54 4.48
N TRP A 183 3.99 25.59 5.67
CA TRP A 183 3.35 25.23 6.95
C TRP A 183 2.93 26.45 7.79
N SER A 184 3.26 27.66 7.34
CA SER A 184 2.97 28.93 8.03
C SER A 184 1.69 29.64 7.54
N GLY A 185 0.94 29.02 6.63
CA GLY A 185 -0.25 29.60 5.97
C GLY A 185 -1.58 29.17 6.57
#